data_AF-A0A835IC21-F1
#
_entry.id   AF-A0A835IC21-F1
#
_cell.length_a   1.000
_cell.length_b   1.000
_cell.length_c   1.000
_cell.angle_alpha   90.00
_cell.angle_beta   90.00
_cell.angle_gamma   90.00
#
_symmetry.space_group_name_H-M   'P 1'
#
loop_
_entity.id
_entity.type
_entity.pdbx_description
1 polymer ?
#
loop_
_entity_poly.entity_id
_entity_poly.type
_entity_poly.pdbx_seq_one_letter_code
_entity_poly.pdbx_strand_id
1 'polypeptide(L)'
;MQFYICDLIRPEGWRPWNDTTDYFLDSLHYLEFENHGPVYSITGRVKWPGHHRLNDPRQATNFTVSEFIQGDLWLLSTSIEFLVGEEFDEWIRKVDVGYDGRIRYEEFIQRMVAK
;
A
#
# COMPACT_ATOMS: atom_id res chain seq x y z
N MET A 1 1.66 -1.23 3.31
CA MET A 1 1.97 -2.62 3.70
C MET A 1 1.09 -3.57 2.91
N GLN A 2 1.47 -4.85 2.83
CA GLN A 2 0.70 -5.89 2.13
C GLN A 2 0.43 -5.57 0.66
N PHE A 3 1.42 -4.98 -0.02
CA PHE A 3 1.35 -4.64 -1.45
C PHE A 3 2.23 -5.53 -2.31
N TYR A 4 1.84 -5.69 -3.57
CA TYR A 4 2.70 -6.21 -4.63
C TYR A 4 3.72 -5.15 -5.06
N ILE A 5 5.01 -5.49 -5.03
CA ILE A 5 6.12 -4.64 -5.46
C ILE A 5 6.73 -5.24 -6.74
N CYS A 6 6.59 -4.51 -7.85
CA CYS A 6 7.20 -4.87 -9.13
C CYS A 6 8.72 -4.63 -9.15
N ASP A 7 9.35 -5.08 -10.23
CA ASP A 7 10.80 -5.01 -10.45
C ASP A 7 11.34 -3.62 -10.83
N LEU A 8 10.46 -2.62 -10.96
CA LEU A 8 10.84 -1.23 -11.20
C LEU A 8 11.50 -0.58 -9.97
N ILE A 9 11.22 -1.10 -8.76
CA ILE A 9 11.78 -0.56 -7.53
C ILE A 9 13.21 -1.06 -7.36
N ARG A 10 14.15 -0.13 -7.15
CA ARG A 10 15.56 -0.47 -6.90
C ARG A 10 15.69 -1.32 -5.63
N PRO A 11 16.67 -2.25 -5.54
CA PRO A 11 16.87 -3.10 -4.37
C PRO A 11 16.99 -2.34 -3.04
N GLU A 12 17.55 -1.12 -3.06
CA GLU A 12 17.69 -0.23 -1.91
C GLU A 12 16.33 0.21 -1.33
N GLY A 13 15.28 0.26 -2.17
CA GLY A 13 13.91 0.64 -1.83
C GLY A 13 13.74 2.14 -1.62
N TRP A 14 14.58 2.74 -0.78
CA TRP A 14 14.51 4.13 -0.35
C TRP A 14 15.74 4.92 -0.82
N ARG A 15 15.60 6.24 -0.91
CA ARG A 15 16.71 7.15 -1.27
C ARG A 15 16.79 8.32 -0.30
N PRO A 16 17.99 8.82 0.01
CA PRO A 16 18.12 9.98 0.88
C PRO A 16 17.41 11.17 0.22
N TRP A 17 16.95 12.10 1.04
CA TRP A 17 16.40 13.36 0.53
C TRP A 17 17.49 14.22 -0.13
N ASN A 18 18.68 14.22 0.46
CA ASN A 18 19.87 14.92 -0.03
C ASN A 18 21.06 13.95 -0.06
N ASP A 19 21.73 13.84 -1.20
CA ASP A 19 22.85 12.93 -1.42
C ASP A 19 24.14 13.34 -0.66
N THR A 20 24.16 14.53 -0.06
CA THR A 20 25.34 15.08 0.64
C THR A 20 25.25 15.07 2.16
N THR A 21 24.08 14.74 2.72
CA THR A 21 23.83 14.80 4.17
C THR A 21 22.89 13.69 4.62
N ASP A 22 23.23 13.01 5.70
CA ASP A 22 22.43 11.93 6.30
C ASP A 22 21.24 12.44 7.13
N TYR A 23 20.69 13.60 6.77
CA TYR A 23 19.65 14.26 7.54
C TYR A 23 18.39 13.38 7.61
N PHE A 24 17.87 13.21 8.83
CA PHE A 24 16.70 12.38 9.18
C PHE A 24 16.82 10.88 8.98
N LEU A 25 17.95 10.33 8.48
CA LEU A 25 18.04 8.89 8.23
C LEU A 25 17.96 8.05 9.52
N ASP A 26 18.30 8.67 10.65
CA ASP A 26 18.19 8.11 12.00
C ASP A 26 16.81 8.32 12.64
N SER A 27 16.09 9.38 12.28
CA SER A 27 14.82 9.78 12.89
C SER A 27 13.57 9.48 12.07
N LEU A 28 13.72 9.15 10.78
CA LEU A 28 12.60 8.79 9.91
C LEU A 28 11.97 7.46 10.34
N HIS A 29 10.74 7.20 9.92
CA HIS A 29 10.07 5.92 10.14
C HIS A 29 9.56 5.37 8.82
N TYR A 30 10.38 4.59 8.13
CA TYR A 30 10.01 3.89 6.90
C TYR A 30 9.78 2.41 7.20
N LEU A 31 8.61 1.92 6.81
CA LEU A 31 8.09 0.63 7.26
C LEU A 31 7.69 -0.24 6.06
N GLU A 32 8.13 -1.50 6.07
CA GLU A 32 7.69 -2.53 5.13
C GLU A 32 7.12 -3.72 5.92
N PHE A 33 5.90 -4.15 5.59
CA PHE A 33 5.22 -5.30 6.21
C PHE A 33 4.52 -6.12 5.13
N GLU A 34 4.83 -7.42 5.06
CA GLU A 34 4.20 -8.42 4.19
C GLU A 34 4.04 -8.02 2.70
N ASN A 35 4.97 -7.22 2.17
CA ASN A 35 5.02 -6.96 0.74
C ASN A 35 5.55 -8.20 -0.01
N HIS A 36 5.11 -8.40 -1.24
CA HIS A 36 5.48 -9.54 -2.09
C HIS A 36 5.76 -9.11 -3.54
N GLY A 37 6.28 -10.01 -4.38
CA GLY A 37 6.67 -9.70 -5.77
C GLY A 37 8.17 -9.91 -6.02
N PRO A 38 8.68 -9.74 -7.24
CA PRO A 38 10.04 -10.15 -7.63
C PRO A 38 11.16 -9.45 -6.84
N VAL A 39 10.96 -8.19 -6.42
CA VAL A 39 11.96 -7.39 -5.67
C VAL A 39 11.59 -7.24 -4.18
N TYR A 40 10.82 -8.20 -3.66
CA TYR A 40 10.52 -8.29 -2.23
C TYR A 40 11.76 -8.56 -1.37
N SER A 41 12.83 -9.09 -1.98
CA SER A 41 14.03 -9.45 -1.23
C SER A 41 14.62 -8.24 -0.52
N ILE A 42 14.64 -8.31 0.80
CA ILE A 42 15.10 -7.25 1.70
C ILE A 42 16.63 -7.15 1.78
N THR A 43 17.37 -8.09 1.19
CA THR A 43 18.84 -8.13 1.29
C THR A 43 19.49 -6.88 0.70
N GLY A 44 18.82 -6.20 -0.23
CA GLY A 44 19.30 -4.98 -0.86
C GLY A 44 18.87 -3.67 -0.17
N ARG A 45 17.97 -3.71 0.83
CA ARG A 45 17.40 -2.49 1.42
C ARG A 45 18.44 -1.67 2.18
N VAL A 46 18.20 -0.36 2.23
CA VAL A 46 18.99 0.58 3.04
C VAL A 46 19.05 0.11 4.50
N LYS A 47 20.18 0.38 5.17
CA LYS A 47 20.42 0.02 6.58
C LYS A 47 20.24 1.20 7.54
N TRP A 48 19.42 2.17 7.16
CA TRP A 48 19.22 3.37 7.96
C TRP A 48 18.53 3.02 9.29
N PRO A 49 18.90 3.66 10.41
CA PRO A 49 18.26 3.37 11.70
C PRO A 49 16.74 3.55 11.68
N GLY A 50 16.23 4.50 10.89
CA GLY A 50 14.81 4.76 10.72
C GLY A 50 14.05 3.83 9.75
N HIS A 51 14.76 2.94 9.04
CA HIS A 51 14.13 1.92 8.20
C HIS A 51 13.86 0.67 9.04
N HIS A 52 12.62 0.19 9.02
CA HIS A 52 12.22 -0.99 9.75
C HIS A 52 11.39 -1.94 8.88
N ARG A 53 11.76 -3.20 8.92
CA ARG A 53 10.89 -4.29 8.48
C ARG A 53 10.05 -4.73 9.66
N LEU A 54 8.73 -4.63 9.53
CA LEU A 54 7.82 -5.20 10.49
C LEU A 54 7.67 -6.69 10.18
N ASN A 55 7.86 -7.54 11.18
CA ASN A 55 7.61 -8.99 11.10
C ASN A 55 6.50 -9.43 12.07
N ASP A 56 6.17 -8.59 13.06
CA ASP A 56 5.06 -8.85 13.98
C ASP A 56 3.82 -8.10 13.47
N PRO A 57 2.73 -8.81 13.13
CA PRO A 57 1.47 -8.18 12.74
C PRO A 57 0.95 -7.15 13.75
N ARG A 58 1.26 -7.32 15.05
CA ARG A 58 0.87 -6.36 16.09
C ARG A 58 1.47 -4.97 15.92
N GLN A 59 2.65 -4.87 15.30
CA GLN A 59 3.26 -3.57 14.99
C GLN A 59 2.59 -2.91 13.77
N ALA A 60 2.11 -3.73 12.83
CA ALA A 60 1.39 -3.27 11.65
C ALA A 60 -0.04 -2.78 11.99
N THR A 61 -0.64 -3.29 13.07
CA THR A 61 -1.98 -2.90 13.54
C THR A 61 -2.13 -1.38 13.70
N ASN A 62 -1.10 -0.69 14.22
CA ASN A 62 -1.10 0.76 14.39
C ASN A 62 -1.26 1.56 13.10
N PHE A 63 -1.02 0.94 11.94
CA PHE A 63 -1.12 1.57 10.60
C PHE A 63 -2.37 1.11 9.83
N THR A 64 -3.28 0.40 10.49
CA THR A 64 -4.59 0.04 9.93
C THR A 64 -5.54 1.23 9.95
N VAL A 65 -6.62 1.15 9.17
CA VAL A 65 -7.65 2.20 9.11
C VAL A 65 -8.31 2.44 10.47
N SER A 66 -8.60 1.37 11.21
CA SER A 66 -9.23 1.46 12.54
C SER A 66 -8.31 2.19 13.52
N GLU A 67 -7.03 1.83 13.60
CA GLU A 67 -6.11 2.43 14.59
C GLU A 67 -5.55 3.79 14.17
N PHE A 68 -5.10 3.94 12.93
CA PHE A 68 -4.33 5.13 12.51
C PHE A 68 -5.20 6.37 12.32
N ILE A 69 -6.40 6.18 11.74
CA ILE A 69 -7.31 7.29 11.41
C ILE A 69 -8.66 7.17 12.12
N GLN A 70 -8.81 6.24 13.06
CA GLN A 70 -10.08 6.00 13.77
C GLN A 70 -11.25 5.83 12.81
N GLY A 71 -11.01 5.11 11.71
CA GLY A 71 -11.95 5.01 10.58
C GLY A 71 -13.34 4.53 11.01
N ASP A 72 -13.41 3.66 12.01
CA ASP A 72 -14.67 3.12 12.54
C ASP A 72 -15.63 4.20 13.06
N LEU A 73 -15.12 5.38 13.45
CA LEU A 73 -15.93 6.49 13.98
C LEU A 73 -16.62 7.31 12.88
N TRP A 74 -16.07 7.35 11.67
CA TRP A 74 -16.48 8.33 10.66
C TRP A 74 -16.66 7.76 9.26
N LEU A 75 -15.92 6.71 8.87
CA LEU A 75 -16.07 6.11 7.55
C LEU A 75 -17.47 5.52 7.33
N LEU A 76 -18.09 4.96 8.37
CA LEU A 76 -19.46 4.45 8.31
C LEU A 76 -20.52 5.53 8.00
N SER A 77 -20.18 6.81 8.21
CA SER A 77 -21.03 7.95 7.86
C SER A 77 -20.76 8.52 6.47
N THR A 78 -19.72 8.04 5.80
CA THR A 78 -19.45 8.38 4.41
C THR A 78 -20.23 7.46 3.50
N SER A 79 -20.72 7.96 2.36
CA SER A 79 -21.35 7.13 1.32
C SER A 79 -20.32 6.30 0.52
N ILE A 80 -19.10 6.14 1.05
CA ILE A 80 -18.03 5.38 0.41
C ILE A 80 -18.21 3.93 0.85
N GLU A 81 -18.68 3.07 -0.07
CA GLU A 81 -18.70 1.62 0.18
C GLU A 81 -17.25 1.13 0.38
N PHE A 82 -16.95 0.62 1.58
CA PHE A 82 -15.70 -0.09 1.84
C PHE A 82 -15.81 -1.48 1.23
N LEU A 83 -15.23 -1.66 0.05
CA LEU A 83 -15.06 -3.00 -0.52
C LEU A 83 -14.00 -3.72 0.33
N VAL A 84 -14.43 -4.71 1.11
CA VAL A 84 -13.49 -5.67 1.71
C VAL A 84 -12.76 -6.41 0.60
N GLY A 85 -11.53 -6.87 0.84
CA GLY A 85 -10.64 -7.41 -0.20
C GLY A 85 -11.28 -8.46 -1.11
N GLU A 86 -12.13 -9.34 -0.56
CA GLU A 86 -12.85 -10.35 -1.35
C GLU A 86 -13.91 -9.74 -2.27
N GLU A 87 -14.62 -8.71 -1.82
CA GLU A 87 -15.61 -7.97 -2.64
C GLU A 87 -14.91 -7.15 -3.73
N PHE A 88 -13.76 -6.56 -3.41
CA PHE A 88 -12.94 -5.85 -4.39
C PHE A 88 -12.37 -6.81 -5.45
N ASP A 89 -11.89 -7.98 -5.05
CA ASP A 89 -11.38 -8.99 -5.98
C ASP A 89 -12.48 -9.57 -6.88
N GLU A 90 -13.66 -9.81 -6.31
CA GLU A 90 -14.84 -10.20 -7.10
C GLU A 90 -15.28 -9.06 -8.02
N TRP A 91 -15.20 -7.81 -7.56
CA TRP A 91 -15.48 -6.64 -8.36
C TRP A 91 -14.50 -6.49 -9.54
N ILE A 92 -13.18 -6.60 -9.31
CA ILE A 92 -12.14 -6.62 -10.36
C ILE A 92 -12.46 -7.70 -11.39
N ARG A 93 -12.83 -8.91 -10.95
CA ARG A 93 -13.20 -10.02 -11.84
C ARG A 93 -14.46 -9.76 -12.66
N LYS A 94 -15.40 -8.98 -12.13
CA LYS A 94 -16.68 -8.63 -12.78
C LYS A 94 -16.60 -7.40 -13.67
N VAL A 95 -15.49 -6.66 -13.65
CA VAL A 95 -15.23 -5.55 -14.56
C VAL A 95 -14.50 -6.11 -15.79
N ASP A 96 -14.97 -5.75 -16.98
CA ASP A 96 -14.38 -6.24 -18.23
C ASP A 96 -13.03 -5.52 -18.44
N VAL A 97 -11.95 -6.19 -18.05
CA VAL A 97 -10.60 -5.70 -18.27
C VAL A 97 -10.29 -5.84 -19.76
N GLY A 98 -10.01 -4.73 -20.43
CA GLY A 98 -9.67 -4.75 -21.86
C GLY A 98 -8.47 -5.65 -22.13
N TYR A 99 -8.29 -6.06 -23.39
CA TYR A 99 -7.14 -6.89 -23.81
C TYR A 99 -5.76 -6.29 -23.47
N ASP A 100 -5.71 -5.00 -23.14
CA ASP A 100 -4.53 -4.25 -22.69
C ASP A 100 -4.32 -4.28 -21.16
N GLY A 101 -5.15 -5.03 -20.41
CA GLY A 101 -5.06 -5.12 -18.96
C GLY A 101 -5.61 -3.89 -18.23
N ARG A 102 -6.29 -2.97 -18.93
CA ARG A 102 -6.80 -1.73 -18.33
C ARG A 102 -8.30 -1.78 -18.10
N ILE A 103 -8.71 -1.24 -16.96
CA ILE A 103 -10.11 -0.98 -16.65
C ILE A 103 -10.52 0.29 -17.38
N ARG A 104 -11.66 0.26 -18.08
CA ARG A 104 -12.22 1.48 -18.68
C ARG A 104 -12.76 2.40 -17.60
N TYR A 105 -12.26 3.63 -17.57
CA TYR A 105 -12.63 4.65 -16.58
C TYR A 105 -14.15 4.90 -16.51
N GLU A 106 -14.85 4.88 -17.65
CA GLU A 106 -16.30 5.09 -17.67
C GLU A 106 -17.08 3.94 -16.99
N GLU A 107 -16.65 2.69 -17.15
CA GLU A 107 -17.26 1.55 -16.44
C GLU A 107 -16.95 1.58 -14.95
N PHE A 108 -15.75 2.05 -14.59
CA PHE A 108 -15.36 2.28 -13.20
C PHE A 108 -16.28 3.31 -12.52
N ILE A 109 -16.49 4.48 -13.15
CA ILE A 109 -17.35 5.53 -12.59
C ILE A 109 -18.81 5.10 -12.52
N GLN A 110 -19.34 4.49 -13.57
CA GLN A 110 -20.72 4.01 -13.58
C GLN A 110 -21.00 3.06 -12.41
N ARG A 111 -20.09 2.14 -12.07
CA ARG A 111 -20.32 1.21 -10.95
C ARG A 111 -20.05 1.80 -9.57
N MET A 112 -19.16 2.79 -9.44
CA MET A 112 -18.90 3.46 -8.15
C MET A 112 -19.95 4.50 -7.78
N VAL A 113 -20.66 5.07 -8.78
CA VAL A 113 -21.62 6.16 -8.57
C VAL A 113 -23.09 5.70 -8.70
N ALA A 114 -23.38 4.57 -9.34
CA ALA A 114 -24.76 4.12 -9.59
C ALA A 114 -25.45 3.39 -8.41
N LYS A 115 -25.19 3.77 -7.17
CA LYS A 115 -25.99 3.35 -6.00
C LYS A 115 -26.38 4.54 -5.14
#